data_AF-A0A3C0CJA3-F1
#
_entry.id   AF-A0A3C0CJA3-F1
#
_cell.length_a   1.000
_cell.length_b   1.000
_cell.length_c   1.000
_cell.angle_alpha   90.00
_cell.angle_beta   90.00
_cell.angle_gamma   90.00
#
_symmetry.space_group_name_H-M   'P 1'
#
loop_
_entity.id
_entity.type
_entity.pdbx_description
1 polymer ?
#
loop_
_entity_poly.entity_id
_entity_poly.type
_entity_poly.pdbx_seq_one_letter_code
_entity_poly.pdbx_strand_id
1 'polypeptide(L)'
;SCGKITLLHIPGGPWVRFDTALFQDYTVPPFYDSLIGKLIVHAPTREEAIRKMQAALCELVIGGVDTNADLQRKILARPEFRSGRYHTDLMEKLEASEKNADEKSVQKTG
;
A
#
# COMPACT_ATOMS: atom_id res chain seq x y z
N SER A 1 6.77 2.50 -10.89
CA SER A 1 7.26 2.95 -12.21
C SER A 1 7.88 4.34 -12.07
N CYS A 2 8.45 4.90 -13.15
CA CYS A 2 8.98 6.28 -13.16
C CYS A 2 8.07 7.17 -14.01
N GLY A 3 8.10 8.48 -13.78
CA GLY A 3 7.21 9.41 -14.47
C GLY A 3 6.95 10.71 -13.71
N LYS A 4 6.15 11.57 -14.33
CA LYS A 4 5.74 12.86 -13.76
C LYS A 4 4.57 12.67 -12.82
N ILE A 5 4.64 13.25 -11.62
CA ILE A 5 3.54 13.29 -10.67
C ILE A 5 2.48 14.27 -11.19
N THR A 6 1.33 13.75 -11.61
CA THR A 6 0.22 14.53 -12.16
C THR A 6 -0.77 14.97 -11.09
N LEU A 7 -0.85 14.23 -9.99
CA LEU A 7 -1.71 14.50 -8.85
C LEU A 7 -1.03 14.01 -7.58
N LEU A 8 -1.06 14.83 -6.52
CA LEU A 8 -0.56 14.47 -5.21
C LEU A 8 -1.55 14.95 -4.15
N HIS A 9 -2.26 14.00 -3.53
CA HIS A 9 -3.08 14.24 -2.35
C HIS A 9 -2.48 13.47 -1.17
N ILE A 10 -1.95 14.20 -0.19
CA ILE A 10 -1.31 13.63 0.98
C ILE A 10 -2.36 13.45 2.08
N PRO A 11 -2.45 12.25 2.71
CA PRO A 11 -3.41 12.02 3.79
C PRO A 11 -3.11 12.89 5.00
N GLY A 12 -4.18 13.31 5.69
CA GLY A 12 -4.09 14.22 6.83
C GLY A 12 -4.54 13.58 8.15
N GLY A 13 -4.61 14.41 9.18
CA GLY A 13 -5.24 14.08 10.45
C GLY A 13 -4.29 13.70 11.59
N PRO A 14 -4.82 13.49 12.81
CA PRO A 14 -4.01 13.27 13.99
C PRO A 14 -3.15 12.00 13.89
N TRP A 15 -1.85 12.17 14.10
CA TRP A 15 -0.88 11.07 14.15
C TRP A 15 -0.71 10.31 12.82
N VAL A 16 -0.94 10.99 11.71
CA VAL A 16 -0.60 10.54 10.35
C VAL A 16 0.51 11.46 9.83
N ARG A 17 1.61 10.88 9.35
CA ARG A 17 2.76 11.60 8.79
C ARG A 17 3.15 10.98 7.46
N PHE A 18 3.41 11.83 6.47
CA PHE A 18 3.91 11.40 5.17
C PHE A 18 5.24 12.08 4.88
N ASP A 19 6.31 11.29 4.88
CA ASP A 19 7.66 11.77 4.59
C ASP A 19 7.95 11.50 3.10
N THR A 20 8.10 12.55 2.30
CA THR A 20 8.31 12.41 0.84
C THR A 20 9.18 13.54 0.29
N ALA A 21 9.85 13.28 -0.82
CA ALA A 21 10.48 14.30 -1.66
C ALA A 21 9.57 14.73 -2.82
N LEU A 22 8.39 14.12 -2.96
CA LEU A 22 7.44 14.44 -4.02
C LEU A 22 6.77 15.79 -3.78
N PHE A 23 6.56 16.49 -4.87
CA PHE A 23 5.67 17.64 -4.98
C PHE A 23 4.95 17.57 -6.32
N GLN A 24 3.89 18.35 -6.49
CA GLN A 24 3.14 18.36 -7.74
C GLN A 24 4.05 18.76 -8.91
N ASP A 25 3.88 18.10 -10.06
CA ASP A 25 4.73 18.25 -11.25
C ASP A 25 6.17 17.75 -11.13
N TYR A 26 6.58 17.17 -9.99
CA TYR A 26 7.87 16.51 -9.87
C TYR A 26 7.99 15.31 -10.81
N THR A 27 9.15 15.10 -11.42
CA THR A 27 9.43 13.93 -12.26
C THR A 27 10.31 12.95 -11.50
N VAL A 28 9.77 11.76 -11.22
CA VAL A 28 10.50 10.66 -10.58
C VAL A 28 11.52 10.10 -11.57
N PRO A 29 12.83 10.23 -11.30
CA PRO A 29 13.88 9.71 -12.19
C PRO A 29 13.93 8.17 -12.14
N PRO A 30 14.29 7.50 -13.25
CA PRO A 30 14.43 6.03 -13.28
C PRO A 30 15.74 5.53 -12.64
N PHE A 31 16.66 6.44 -12.30
CA PHE A 31 18.04 6.09 -11.92
C PHE A 31 18.23 5.84 -10.41
N TYR A 32 17.22 6.14 -9.58
CA TYR A 32 17.28 6.02 -8.12
C TYR A 32 16.26 5.01 -7.60
N ASP A 33 16.29 4.77 -6.28
CA ASP A 33 15.32 3.91 -5.60
C ASP A 33 13.88 4.35 -5.89
N SER A 34 13.03 3.38 -6.17
CA SER A 34 11.57 3.49 -6.31
C SER A 34 10.82 3.95 -5.04
N LEU A 35 11.49 4.10 -3.89
CA LEU A 35 10.89 4.66 -2.68
C LEU A 35 10.58 6.16 -2.82
N ILE A 36 9.32 6.46 -3.15
CA ILE A 36 8.83 7.83 -3.33
C ILE A 36 8.33 8.50 -2.03
N GLY A 37 8.01 7.73 -0.99
CA GLY A 37 7.53 8.28 0.28
C GLY A 37 7.29 7.22 1.34
N LYS A 38 7.18 7.66 2.59
CA LYS A 38 6.91 6.84 3.77
C LYS A 38 5.65 7.35 4.45
N LEU A 39 4.61 6.52 4.49
CA LEU A 39 3.39 6.79 5.25
C LEU A 39 3.49 6.14 6.63
N ILE A 40 3.39 6.95 7.67
CA ILE A 40 3.61 6.55 9.06
C ILE A 40 2.37 6.94 9.86
N VAL A 41 1.84 6.00 10.63
CA VAL A 41 0.71 6.25 11.52
C VAL A 41 1.03 5.80 12.94
N HIS A 42 0.45 6.49 13.92
CA HIS A 42 0.55 6.12 15.33
C HIS A 42 -0.83 6.03 15.98
N ALA A 43 -0.99 5.00 16.81
CA ALA A 43 -2.15 4.76 17.65
C ALA A 43 -1.77 3.88 18.86
N PRO A 44 -2.53 3.94 19.97
CA PRO A 44 -2.28 3.15 21.18
C PRO A 44 -2.32 1.64 20.97
N THR A 45 -3.17 1.16 20.05
CA THR A 45 -3.29 -0.27 19.78
C THR A 45 -2.99 -0.60 18.32
N ARG A 46 -2.55 -1.85 18.09
CA ARG A 46 -2.25 -2.36 16.76
C ARG A 46 -3.47 -2.32 15.83
N GLU A 47 -4.65 -2.64 16.35
CA GLU A 47 -5.89 -2.62 15.57
C GLU A 47 -6.29 -1.21 15.16
N GLU A 48 -6.11 -0.22 16.04
CA GLU A 48 -6.31 1.19 15.69
C GLU A 48 -5.28 1.69 14.69
N ALA A 49 -4.01 1.30 14.85
CA ALA A 49 -2.95 1.65 13.91
C ALA A 49 -3.24 1.10 12.51
N ILE A 50 -3.70 -0.16 12.41
CA ILE A 50 -4.10 -0.76 11.13
C ILE A 50 -5.29 -0.03 10.52
N ARG A 51 -6.34 0.26 11.30
CA ARG A 51 -7.50 1.02 10.83
C ARG A 51 -7.12 2.41 10.33
N LYS A 52 -6.23 3.10 11.05
CA LYS A 52 -5.71 4.42 10.66
C LYS A 52 -4.85 4.34 9.40
N MET A 53 -3.99 3.34 9.28
CA MET A 53 -3.18 3.13 8.07
C MET A 53 -4.07 2.83 6.85
N GLN A 54 -5.13 2.03 7.01
CA GLN A 54 -6.11 1.77 5.96
C GLN A 54 -6.79 3.05 5.47
N ALA A 55 -7.23 3.91 6.39
CA ALA A 55 -7.83 5.20 6.05
C ALA A 55 -6.82 6.12 5.34
N ALA A 56 -5.61 6.26 5.87
CA ALA A 56 -4.57 7.10 5.29
C ALA A 56 -4.12 6.61 3.89
N LEU A 57 -4.04 5.29 3.67
CA LEU A 57 -3.78 4.72 2.34
C LEU A 57 -4.94 4.91 1.38
N CYS A 58 -6.17 5.03 1.87
CA CYS A 58 -7.34 5.31 1.05
C CYS A 58 -7.40 6.79 0.63
N GLU A 59 -6.93 7.69 1.48
CA GLU A 59 -6.83 9.13 1.19
C GLU A 59 -5.61 9.50 0.36
N LEU A 60 -4.54 8.69 0.39
CA LEU A 60 -3.32 8.93 -0.38
C LEU A 60 -3.61 8.73 -1.88
N VAL A 61 -3.50 9.82 -2.65
CA VAL A 61 -3.60 9.77 -4.11
C VAL A 61 -2.29 10.24 -4.72
N ILE A 62 -1.65 9.36 -5.48
CA ILE A 62 -0.46 9.68 -6.27
C ILE A 62 -0.76 9.29 -7.71
N GLY A 63 -0.88 10.30 -8.58
CA GLY A 63 -1.15 10.14 -9.99
C GLY A 63 0.11 10.23 -10.85
N GLY A 64 0.11 9.55 -11.99
CA GLY A 64 1.18 9.60 -12.99
C GLY A 64 2.28 8.55 -12.84
N VAL A 65 2.34 7.85 -11.71
CA VAL A 65 3.19 6.68 -11.49
C VAL A 65 2.43 5.58 -10.74
N ASP A 66 2.83 4.33 -10.95
CA ASP A 66 2.30 3.19 -10.22
C ASP A 66 2.86 3.18 -8.80
N THR A 67 1.99 2.87 -7.84
CA THR A 67 2.36 2.73 -6.44
C THR A 67 1.94 1.37 -5.90
N ASN A 68 2.56 0.95 -4.81
CA ASN A 68 2.19 -0.27 -4.09
C ASN A 68 1.16 -0.03 -2.97
N ALA A 69 0.47 1.12 -2.96
CA ALA A 69 -0.48 1.49 -1.90
C ALA A 69 -1.64 0.48 -1.78
N ASP A 70 -2.20 0.02 -2.91
CA ASP A 70 -3.26 -0.98 -2.93
C ASP A 70 -2.79 -2.34 -2.38
N LEU A 71 -1.57 -2.76 -2.73
CA LEU A 71 -0.97 -3.99 -2.21
C LEU A 71 -0.80 -3.89 -0.68
N GLN A 72 -0.27 -2.77 -0.18
CA GLN A 72 -0.14 -2.54 1.26
C GLN A 72 -1.50 -2.57 1.97
N ARG A 73 -2.54 -1.98 1.36
CA ARG A 73 -3.91 -2.02 1.87
C ARG A 73 -4.44 -3.46 1.96
N LYS A 74 -4.21 -4.29 0.93
CA LYS A 74 -4.57 -5.71 0.94
C LYS A 74 -3.85 -6.47 2.06
N ILE A 75 -2.54 -6.27 2.22
CA ILE A 75 -1.74 -6.92 3.28
C ILE A 75 -2.30 -6.59 4.66
N LEU A 76 -2.58 -5.31 4.92
CA LEU A 76 -3.12 -4.83 6.20
C LEU A 76 -4.53 -5.39 6.51
N ALA A 77 -5.30 -5.75 5.48
CA ALA A 77 -6.63 -6.33 5.65
C ALA A 77 -6.61 -7.83 6.00
N ARG A 78 -5.48 -8.52 5.80
CA ARG A 78 -5.38 -9.97 6.00
C ARG A 78 -5.48 -10.37 7.48
N PRO A 79 -6.24 -11.42 7.83
CA PRO A 79 -6.35 -11.91 9.20
C PRO A 79 -4.99 -12.20 9.86
N GLU A 80 -4.06 -12.79 9.11
CA GLU A 80 -2.71 -13.14 9.55
C GLU A 80 -1.95 -11.88 9.95
N PHE A 81 -1.95 -10.86 9.07
CA PHE A 81 -1.35 -9.57 9.38
C PHE A 81 -2.06 -8.94 10.57
N ARG A 82 -3.40 -8.87 10.62
CA ARG A 82 -4.17 -8.27 11.73
C ARG A 82 -3.92 -8.95 13.08
N SER A 83 -3.72 -10.26 13.09
CA SER A 83 -3.43 -11.03 14.31
C SER A 83 -1.99 -10.86 14.82
N GLY A 84 -1.08 -10.36 13.99
CA GLY A 84 0.35 -10.30 14.32
C GLY A 84 1.07 -11.65 14.20
N ARG A 85 0.39 -12.72 13.78
CA ARG A 85 0.95 -14.06 13.61
C ARG A 85 1.28 -14.31 12.14
N TYR A 86 2.48 -13.91 11.73
CA TYR A 86 3.01 -14.14 10.39
C TYR A 86 4.53 -14.29 10.44
N HIS A 87 5.10 -14.89 9.40
CA HIS A 87 6.54 -15.05 9.23
C HIS A 87 7.02 -14.27 8.00
N THR A 88 8.32 -14.36 7.71
CA THR A 88 8.95 -13.70 6.54
C THR A 88 8.41 -14.21 5.20
N ASP A 89 7.75 -15.37 5.18
CA ASP A 89 7.13 -15.99 4.00
C ASP A 89 5.72 -15.48 3.69
N LEU A 90 5.23 -14.44 4.38
CA LEU A 90 3.87 -13.92 4.22
C LEU A 90 3.58 -13.53 2.76
N MET A 91 4.52 -12.89 2.06
CA MET A 91 4.32 -12.44 0.68
C MET A 91 4.22 -13.59 -0.30
N GLU A 92 5.05 -14.62 -0.16
CA GLU A 92 5.00 -15.82 -1.00
C GLU A 92 3.64 -16.54 -0.87
N LYS A 93 3.12 -16.61 0.37
CA LYS A 93 1.78 -17.16 0.64
C LYS A 93 0.67 -16.30 0.02
N LEU A 94 0.83 -14.98 0.00
CA LEU A 94 -0.14 -14.07 -0.61
C LEU A 94 -0.21 -14.30 -2.12
N GLU A 95 0.93 -14.35 -2.80
CA GLU A 95 1.00 -14.59 -4.24
C GLU A 95 0.45 -15.98 -4.62
N ALA A 96 0.76 -17.01 -3.83
CA ALA A 96 0.18 -18.35 -4.05
C ALA A 96 -1.34 -18.35 -3.86
N SER A 97 -1.88 -17.60 -2.89
CA SER A 97 -3.32 -17.51 -2.65
C SER A 97 -4.07 -16.83 -3.79
N GLU A 98 -3.47 -15.80 -4.42
CA GLU A 98 -4.07 -15.08 -5.55
C GLU A 98 -4.10 -15.94 -6.82
N LYS A 99 -3.02 -16.67 -7.13
CA LYS A 99 -2.99 -17.63 -8.26
C LYS A 99 -4.08 -18.70 -8.15
N ASN A 100 -4.26 -19.25 -6.96
CA ASN A 100 -5.31 -20.25 -6.69
C ASN A 100 -6.74 -19.69 -6.80
N ALA A 101 -6.93 -18.37 -6.60
CA ALA A 101 -8.22 -17.72 -6.73
C ALA A 101 -8.56 -17.46 -8.21
N ASP A 102 -7.59 -17.04 -9.02
CA ASP A 102 -7.75 -16.85 -10.46
C ASP A 102 -8.06 -18.18 -11.17
N GLU A 103 -7.34 -19.27 -10.84
CA GLU A 103 -7.59 -20.60 -11.43
C GLU A 103 -9.02 -21.13 -11.14
N LYS A 104 -9.54 -20.88 -9.93
CA LYS A 104 -10.91 -21.25 -9.55
C LYS A 104 -11.98 -20.38 -10.22
N SER A 105 -11.66 -19.14 -10.59
CA SER A 105 -12.58 -18.25 -11.31
C SER A 105 -12.73 -18.65 -12.77
N VAL A 106 -11.65 -19.12 -13.41
CA VAL A 106 -11.63 -19.60 -14.80
C VAL A 106 -12.44 -20.90 -14.95
N GLN A 107 -12.35 -21.81 -13.97
CA GLN A 107 -13.09 -23.09 -13.99
C GLN A 107 -14.61 -22.98 -13.77
N LYS A 108 -15.13 -21.82 -13.32
CA LYS A 108 -16.57 -21.61 -13.08
C LYS A 108 -17.35 -21.04 -14.27
N THR A 109 -16.68 -20.71 -15.37
CA THR A 109 -17.30 -20.09 -16.57
C THR A 109 -17.30 -21.04 -17.78
N GLY A 110 -16.94 -22.32 -17.58
CA GLY A 110 -16.93 -23.36 -18.60
C GLY A 110 -18.05 -24.38 -18.44
#